data_AF-A0A4Y9FK55-F1
#
_entry.id   AF-A0A4Y9FK55-F1
#
_cell.length_a   1.000
_cell.length_b   1.000
_cell.length_c   1.000
_cell.angle_alpha   90.00
_cell.angle_beta   90.00
_cell.angle_gamma   90.00
#
_symmetry.space_group_name_H-M   'P 1'
#
loop_
_entity.id
_entity.type
_entity.pdbx_description
1 polymer ?
#
loop_
_entity_poly.entity_id
_entity_poly.type
_entity_poly.pdbx_seq_one_letter_code
_entity_poly.pdbx_strand_id
1 'polypeptide(L)'
;MHNPIQKVTLSDLLSKIPDNDFDWYIFEIEAIGVAPKGMSMPEFENLVLESERGYKISWTELLELSKNLCDLNSLILVSATNPITFESLEKSSSTIKVKLEIIDSSIWELNFYEDFS
;
A
#
# COMPACT_ATOMS: atom_id res chain seq x y z
N MET A 1 -9.01 10.73 32.22
CA MET A 1 -9.55 10.02 31.03
C MET A 1 -8.40 9.88 30.06
N HIS A 2 -7.92 8.65 29.82
CA HIS A 2 -6.96 8.42 28.74
C HIS A 2 -7.76 8.46 27.44
N ASN A 3 -7.45 9.40 26.55
CA ASN A 3 -7.93 9.30 25.18
C ASN A 3 -7.26 8.05 24.59
N PRO A 4 -8.00 7.03 24.12
CA PRO A 4 -7.37 5.95 23.39
C PRO A 4 -6.69 6.56 22.17
N ILE A 5 -5.39 6.33 22.01
CA ILE A 5 -4.68 6.68 20.78
C ILE A 5 -5.27 5.78 19.70
N GLN A 6 -6.13 6.35 18.85
CA GLN A 6 -6.64 5.64 17.68
C GLN A 6 -5.51 5.58 16.66
N LYS A 7 -4.93 4.40 16.46
CA LYS A 7 -3.93 4.16 15.42
C LYS A 7 -4.63 4.34 14.07
N VAL A 8 -4.07 5.19 13.21
CA VAL A 8 -4.54 5.34 11.82
C VAL A 8 -4.40 3.98 11.15
N THR A 9 -5.45 3.53 10.47
CA THR A 9 -5.42 2.26 9.73
C THR A 9 -5.14 2.51 8.25
N LEU A 10 -4.70 1.46 7.52
CA LEU A 10 -4.60 1.53 6.06
C LEU A 10 -5.95 1.89 5.43
N SER A 11 -7.06 1.33 5.94
CA SER A 11 -8.40 1.65 5.45
C SER A 11 -8.74 3.14 5.62
N ASP A 12 -8.32 3.79 6.71
CA ASP A 12 -8.56 5.22 6.93
C ASP A 12 -7.82 6.06 5.88
N LEU A 13 -6.60 5.67 5.50
CA LEU A 13 -5.84 6.37 4.47
C LEU A 13 -6.40 6.16 3.07
N LEU A 14 -6.73 4.91 2.73
CA LEU A 14 -7.31 4.61 1.42
C LEU A 14 -8.66 5.32 1.23
N SER A 15 -9.40 5.59 2.30
CA SER A 15 -10.66 6.36 2.24
C SER A 15 -10.49 7.81 1.75
N LYS A 16 -9.26 8.36 1.77
CA LYS A 16 -8.95 9.69 1.23
C LYS A 16 -8.77 9.70 -0.29
N ILE A 17 -8.66 8.52 -0.89
CA ILE A 17 -8.48 8.33 -2.33
C ILE A 17 -9.86 7.95 -2.90
N PRO A 18 -10.37 8.67 -3.91
CA PRO A 18 -11.60 8.28 -4.58
C PRO A 18 -11.52 6.86 -5.17
N ASP A 19 -12.69 6.25 -5.36
CA ASP A 19 -12.78 4.99 -6.09
C ASP A 19 -12.15 5.13 -7.48
N ASN A 20 -11.32 4.18 -7.88
CA ASN A 20 -10.49 4.29 -9.08
C ASN A 20 -10.21 2.91 -9.70
N ASP A 21 -9.80 2.93 -10.97
CA ASP A 21 -9.42 1.75 -11.76
C ASP A 21 -7.90 1.69 -12.01
N PHE A 22 -7.11 2.35 -11.15
CA PHE A 22 -5.68 2.42 -11.36
C PHE A 22 -5.00 1.07 -11.11
N ASP A 23 -3.84 0.91 -11.74
CA ASP A 23 -2.95 -0.20 -11.46
C ASP A 23 -2.16 0.07 -10.18
N TRP A 24 -2.43 -0.71 -9.14
CA TRP A 24 -1.74 -0.64 -7.84
C TRP A 24 -0.69 -1.73 -7.71
N TYR A 25 0.42 -1.36 -7.09
CA TYR A 25 1.59 -2.21 -6.88
C TYR A 25 2.06 -2.06 -5.43
N ILE A 26 2.18 -3.19 -4.75
CA ILE A 26 2.77 -3.27 -3.40
C ILE A 26 4.23 -3.67 -3.57
N PHE A 27 5.16 -2.85 -3.10
CA PHE A 27 6.61 -3.12 -3.16
C PHE A 27 7.16 -3.66 -1.85
N GLU A 28 6.51 -3.32 -0.75
CA GLU A 28 6.85 -3.80 0.59
C GLU A 28 5.57 -3.83 1.42
N ILE A 29 5.43 -4.85 2.25
CA ILE A 29 4.44 -4.90 3.31
C ILE A 29 4.99 -5.71 4.48
N GLU A 30 4.79 -5.21 5.69
CA GLU A 30 4.97 -5.94 6.94
C GLU A 30 3.73 -5.72 7.80
N ALA A 31 2.93 -6.77 8.01
CA ALA A 31 1.61 -6.63 8.60
C ALA A 31 1.19 -7.82 9.46
N ILE A 32 0.13 -7.63 10.25
CA ILE A 32 -0.56 -8.71 10.96
C ILE A 32 -2.01 -8.71 10.48
N GLY A 33 -2.51 -9.85 10.03
CA GLY A 33 -3.89 -9.96 9.55
C GLY A 33 -4.12 -11.16 8.66
N VAL A 34 -5.16 -11.09 7.84
CA VAL A 34 -5.46 -12.11 6.82
C VAL A 34 -4.91 -11.65 5.48
N ALA A 35 -3.95 -12.41 4.93
CA ALA A 35 -3.38 -12.13 3.63
C ALA A 35 -4.32 -12.57 2.49
N PRO A 36 -4.13 -12.05 1.26
CA PRO A 36 -4.97 -12.41 0.12
C PRO A 36 -4.85 -13.89 -0.26
N LYS A 37 -5.85 -14.39 -0.98
CA LYS A 37 -5.82 -15.72 -1.64
C LYS A 37 -5.54 -16.91 -0.71
N GLY A 38 -5.83 -16.76 0.58
CA GLY A 38 -5.64 -17.82 1.59
C GLY A 38 -4.19 -18.08 1.97
N MET A 39 -3.27 -17.19 1.60
CA MET A 39 -1.87 -17.26 2.02
C MET A 39 -1.72 -16.92 3.50
N SER A 40 -0.64 -17.38 4.12
CA SER A 40 -0.19 -16.77 5.38
C SER A 40 0.41 -15.38 5.11
N MET A 41 0.40 -14.52 6.13
CA MET A 41 1.01 -13.19 5.99
C MET A 41 2.50 -13.25 5.62
N PRO A 42 3.35 -14.09 6.26
CA PRO A 42 4.76 -14.19 5.87
C PRO A 42 4.98 -14.69 4.42
N GLU A 43 4.11 -15.56 3.91
CA GLU A 43 4.19 -15.98 2.49
C GLU A 43 3.85 -14.81 1.56
N PHE A 44 2.85 -14.00 1.91
CA PHE A 44 2.48 -12.83 1.13
C PHE A 44 3.56 -11.75 1.16
N GLU A 45 4.15 -11.47 2.33
CA GLU A 45 5.25 -10.52 2.50
C GLU A 45 6.46 -10.92 1.65
N ASN A 46 6.87 -12.21 1.69
CA ASN A 46 7.94 -12.71 0.85
C ASN A 46 7.61 -12.61 -0.65
N LEU A 47 6.39 -12.95 -1.04
CA LEU A 47 5.95 -12.87 -2.45
C LEU A 47 5.97 -11.43 -2.97
N VAL A 48 5.56 -10.47 -2.15
CA VAL A 48 5.65 -9.04 -2.47
C VAL A 48 7.11 -8.62 -2.65
N LEU A 49 7.97 -8.98 -1.70
CA LEU A 49 9.39 -8.61 -1.68
C LEU A 49 10.20 -9.21 -2.84
N GLU A 50 9.85 -10.43 -3.26
CA GLU A 50 10.47 -11.10 -4.41
C GLU A 50 10.04 -10.50 -5.77
N SER A 51 9.00 -9.66 -5.79
CA SER A 51 8.52 -9.05 -7.03
C SER A 51 9.35 -7.82 -7.42
N GLU A 52 10.19 -7.98 -8.45
CA GLU A 52 11.03 -6.89 -8.99
C GLU A 52 10.24 -5.62 -9.39
N ARG A 53 8.97 -5.80 -9.80
CA ARG A 53 8.08 -4.72 -10.26
C ARG A 53 6.90 -4.43 -9.33
N GLY A 54 6.98 -4.91 -8.09
CA GLY A 54 5.88 -4.86 -7.12
C GLY A 54 4.79 -5.89 -7.42
N TYR A 55 4.07 -6.30 -6.39
CA TYR A 55 2.92 -7.18 -6.50
C TYR A 55 1.71 -6.39 -6.99
N LYS A 56 1.20 -6.73 -8.17
CA LYS A 56 0.01 -6.09 -8.74
C LYS A 56 -1.24 -6.51 -7.96
N ILE A 57 -2.03 -5.52 -7.56
CA ILE A 57 -3.30 -5.70 -6.84
C ILE A 57 -4.35 -4.74 -7.41
N SER A 58 -5.60 -5.16 -7.49
CA SER A 58 -6.69 -4.26 -7.86
C SER A 58 -7.09 -3.35 -6.70
N TRP A 59 -7.75 -2.23 -6.99
CA TRP A 59 -8.28 -1.34 -5.94
C TRP A 59 -9.23 -2.07 -4.98
N THR A 60 -10.11 -2.94 -5.50
CA THR A 60 -11.03 -3.74 -4.67
C THR A 60 -10.29 -4.71 -3.76
N GLU A 61 -9.31 -5.47 -4.28
CA GLU A 61 -8.50 -6.38 -3.47
C GLU A 61 -7.67 -5.63 -2.42
N LEU A 62 -7.19 -4.42 -2.73
CA LEU A 62 -6.46 -3.56 -1.79
C LEU A 62 -7.37 -3.08 -0.65
N LEU A 63 -8.61 -2.67 -0.96
CA LEU A 63 -9.58 -2.32 0.06
C LEU A 63 -9.95 -3.52 0.94
N GLU A 64 -10.12 -4.70 0.34
CA GLU A 64 -10.35 -5.93 1.09
C GLU A 64 -9.16 -6.28 2.00
N LEU A 65 -7.93 -6.22 1.49
CA LEU A 65 -6.72 -6.41 2.29
C LEU A 65 -6.72 -5.45 3.48
N SER A 66 -6.93 -4.15 3.25
CA SER A 66 -6.88 -3.11 4.28
C SER A 66 -7.86 -3.32 5.44
N LYS A 67 -9.03 -3.92 5.19
CA LYS A 67 -10.04 -4.23 6.21
C LYS A 67 -9.71 -5.48 7.03
N ASN A 68 -8.84 -6.33 6.50
CA ASN A 68 -8.42 -7.59 7.11
C ASN A 68 -7.05 -7.50 7.82
N LEU A 69 -6.43 -6.32 7.83
CA LEU A 69 -5.23 -6.04 8.61
C LEU A 69 -5.61 -5.67 10.05
N CYS A 70 -5.02 -6.38 11.00
CA CYS A 70 -5.05 -6.07 12.42
C CYS A 70 -3.99 -5.03 12.78
N ASP A 71 -2.81 -5.13 12.16
CA ASP A 71 -1.71 -4.18 12.34
C ASP A 71 -0.87 -4.02 11.07
N LEU A 72 -0.19 -2.89 10.94
CA LEU A 72 0.66 -2.53 9.80
C LEU A 72 1.92 -1.81 10.29
N ASN A 73 3.08 -2.42 10.03
CA ASN A 73 4.40 -1.93 10.41
C ASN A 73 5.03 -1.14 9.26
N SER A 74 5.09 -1.72 8.07
CA SER A 74 5.60 -1.03 6.88
C SER A 74 4.73 -1.31 5.65
N LEU A 75 4.71 -0.35 4.74
CA LEU A 75 4.04 -0.47 3.44
C LEU A 75 4.67 0.49 2.44
N ILE A 76 4.97 -0.01 1.25
CA ILE A 76 5.22 0.82 0.07
C ILE A 76 4.18 0.45 -0.98
N LEU A 77 3.18 1.31 -1.16
CA LEU A 77 2.08 1.14 -2.09
C LEU A 77 2.12 2.24 -3.14
N VAL A 78 2.02 1.87 -4.41
CA VAL A 78 2.15 2.81 -5.53
C VAL A 78 1.11 2.52 -6.58
N SER A 79 0.47 3.58 -7.08
CA SER A 79 -0.30 3.54 -8.32
C SER A 79 0.55 4.10 -9.44
N ALA A 80 0.69 3.36 -10.54
CA ALA A 80 1.47 3.77 -11.70
C ALA A 80 0.81 3.37 -13.02
N THR A 81 0.99 4.20 -14.06
CA THR A 81 0.44 3.92 -15.41
C THR A 81 1.09 2.73 -16.11
N ASN A 82 2.29 2.34 -15.68
CA ASN A 82 3.04 1.19 -16.20
C ASN A 82 3.75 0.50 -15.03
N PRO A 83 4.05 -0.81 -15.12
CA PRO A 83 4.87 -1.51 -14.13
C PRO A 83 6.24 -0.82 -13.98
N ILE A 84 6.64 -0.53 -12.75
CA ILE A 84 7.90 0.14 -12.40
C ILE A 84 8.72 -0.72 -11.44
N THR A 85 10.05 -0.55 -11.44
CA THR A 85 10.95 -1.22 -10.51
C THR A 85 11.15 -0.39 -9.24
N PHE A 86 11.62 -1.02 -8.16
CA PHE A 86 11.96 -0.33 -6.92
C PHE A 86 12.96 0.82 -7.14
N GLU A 87 14.00 0.60 -7.97
CA GLU A 87 14.98 1.64 -8.33
C GLU A 87 14.33 2.86 -9.00
N SER A 88 13.24 2.66 -9.74
CA SER A 88 12.52 3.74 -10.42
C SER A 88 11.66 4.56 -9.46
N LEU A 89 11.27 4.01 -8.30
CA LEU A 89 10.52 4.73 -7.27
C LEU A 89 11.35 5.86 -6.65
N GLU A 90 12.62 5.59 -6.34
CA GLU A 90 13.52 6.57 -5.72
C GLU A 90 13.83 7.75 -6.66
N LYS A 91 13.76 7.51 -7.98
CA LYS A 91 14.13 8.50 -9.00
C LYS A 91 13.00 9.45 -9.40
N SER A 92 11.84 9.42 -8.71
CA SER A 92 10.68 10.28 -8.98
C SER A 92 10.25 10.26 -10.45
N SER A 93 9.69 9.12 -10.89
CA SER A 93 9.21 8.94 -12.26
C SER A 93 7.86 9.62 -12.48
N SER A 94 7.68 10.28 -13.63
CA SER A 94 6.39 10.86 -14.08
C SER A 94 5.28 9.83 -14.33
N THR A 95 5.55 8.55 -14.11
CA THR A 95 4.60 7.45 -14.26
C THR A 95 3.79 7.14 -12.99
N ILE A 96 4.21 7.68 -11.84
CA ILE A 96 3.55 7.49 -10.54
C ILE A 96 2.38 8.46 -10.42
N LYS A 97 1.21 7.96 -10.04
CA LYS A 97 0.01 8.76 -9.76
C LYS A 97 -0.16 9.01 -8.26
N VAL A 98 0.05 7.97 -7.47
CA VAL A 98 -0.08 8.00 -6.00
C VAL A 98 1.03 7.15 -5.38
N LYS A 99 1.66 7.65 -4.33
CA LYS A 99 2.56 6.86 -3.47
C LYS A 99 2.07 6.96 -2.02
N LEU A 100 1.86 5.82 -1.39
CA LEU A 100 1.65 5.70 0.05
C LEU A 100 2.84 4.94 0.64
N GLU A 101 3.50 5.55 1.61
CA GLU A 101 4.66 4.99 2.30
C GLU A 101 4.45 5.04 3.81
N ILE A 102 4.66 3.90 4.47
CA ILE A 102 4.57 3.75 5.91
C ILE A 102 5.90 3.18 6.40
N ILE A 103 6.58 3.93 7.25
CA ILE A 103 7.87 3.58 7.81
C ILE A 103 7.64 3.28 9.30
N ASP A 104 7.97 2.06 9.71
CA ASP A 104 7.99 1.53 11.08
C ASP A 104 6.74 1.84 11.95
N SER A 105 5.60 2.05 11.31
CA SER A 105 4.32 2.52 11.85
C SER A 105 4.33 3.93 12.48
N SER A 106 5.48 4.61 12.55
CA SER A 106 5.61 5.94 13.16
C SER A 106 5.34 7.06 12.16
N ILE A 107 5.66 6.86 10.89
CA ILE A 107 5.56 7.87 9.84
C ILE A 107 4.73 7.32 8.68
N TRP A 108 3.74 8.10 8.25
CA TRP A 108 2.82 7.76 7.16
C TRP A 108 2.79 8.92 6.17
N GLU A 109 3.22 8.68 4.94
CA GLU A 109 3.30 9.70 3.88
C GLU A 109 2.42 9.30 2.68
N LEU A 110 1.48 10.18 2.32
CA LEU A 110 0.62 10.03 1.14
C LEU A 110 0.91 11.16 0.16
N ASN A 111 1.47 10.81 -0.99
CA ASN A 111 1.86 11.75 -2.05
C ASN A 111 0.98 11.54 -3.29
N PHE A 112 0.39 12.64 -3.77
CA PHE A 112 -0.40 12.68 -5.00
C PHE A 112 0.39 13.40 -6.08
N TYR A 113 0.48 12.76 -7.25
CA TYR A 113 1.21 13.27 -8.42
C TYR A 113 0.28 13.54 -9.61
N GLU A 114 -0.99 13.15 -9.50
CA GLU A 114 -2.05 13.45 -10.46
C GLU A 114 -3.29 13.95 -9.70
N ASP A 115 -4.02 14.90 -10.28
CA ASP A 115 -5.26 15.42 -9.72
C ASP A 115 -6.43 14.45 -9.97
N PHE A 116 -7.22 14.16 -8.94
CA PHE A 116 -8.48 13.40 -9.08
C PHE A 116 -9.59 14.39 -9.46
N SER A 117 -9.72 14.69 -10.76
CA SER A 117 -10.80 15.55 -11.30
C SER A 117 -11.99 14.75 -11.80
#